data_AF-A0A354XTR2-F1
#
_entry.id   AF-A0A354XTR2-F1
#
_cell.length_a   1.000
_cell.length_b   1.000
_cell.length_c   1.000
_cell.angle_alpha   90.00
_cell.angle_beta   90.00
_cell.angle_gamma   90.00
#
_symmetry.space_group_name_H-M   'P 1'
#
loop_
_entity.id
_entity.type
_entity.pdbx_description
1 polymer ?
#
loop_
_entity_poly.entity_id
_entity_poly.type
_entity_poly.pdbx_seq_one_letter_code
_entity_poly.pdbx_strand_id
1 'polypeptide(L)'
;MTTASMADENPFFKPYDTPYGTPPFDKIKIEHYEPAFDEAIRQHKVEIETIAANPFAPTFQNTIAAMEYSGEMLNRVSGVFFNLLSAESNDEMMMISQRLSPKLS
;
A
#
# COMPACT_ATOMS: atom_id res chain seq x y z
N MET A 1 22.39 21.79 -0.48
CA MET A 1 20.99 21.53 -0.12
C MET A 1 20.65 20.19 -0.70
N THR A 2 20.53 19.17 0.15
CA THR A 2 20.35 17.77 -0.27
C THR A 2 18.93 17.57 -0.76
N THR A 3 18.76 17.09 -1.98
CA THR A 3 17.48 16.63 -2.53
C THR A 3 17.08 15.37 -1.76
N ALA A 4 16.32 15.52 -0.68
CA ALA A 4 15.53 14.41 -0.14
C ALA A 4 14.50 14.05 -1.24
N SER A 5 14.49 12.79 -1.64
CA SER A 5 13.58 12.28 -2.67
C SER A 5 12.14 12.45 -2.19
N MET A 6 11.22 12.89 -3.05
CA MET A 6 9.77 12.86 -2.77
C MET A 6 9.28 11.47 -2.31
N ALA A 7 10.05 10.41 -2.58
CA ALA A 7 9.78 9.07 -2.06
C ALA A 7 9.90 8.95 -0.54
N ASP A 8 10.78 9.70 0.15
CA ASP A 8 10.97 9.57 1.60
C ASP A 8 9.83 10.21 2.43
N GLU A 9 8.96 11.01 1.81
CA GLU A 9 7.84 11.71 2.47
C GLU A 9 6.45 11.13 2.11
N ASN A 10 6.38 10.00 1.40
CA ASN A 10 5.10 9.45 0.99
C ASN A 10 4.26 9.02 2.21
N PRO A 11 3.06 9.59 2.43
CA PRO A 11 2.27 9.37 3.64
C PRO A 11 1.83 7.91 3.81
N PHE A 12 1.82 7.11 2.74
CA PHE A 12 1.43 5.70 2.80
C PHE A 12 2.53 4.78 3.38
N PHE A 13 3.78 5.24 3.46
CA PHE A 13 4.93 4.39 3.80
C PHE A 13 5.00 4.02 5.29
N LYS A 14 4.20 4.70 6.13
CA LYS A 14 4.13 4.46 7.57
C LYS A 14 2.68 4.46 8.04
N PRO A 15 2.37 3.80 9.17
CA PRO A 15 1.09 3.98 9.84
C PRO A 15 0.80 5.45 10.11
N TYR A 16 -0.48 5.84 10.04
CA TYR A 16 -0.89 7.22 10.27
C TYR A 16 -0.90 7.55 11.76
N ASP A 17 -0.27 8.67 12.12
CA ASP A 17 -0.28 9.24 13.47
C ASP A 17 -1.44 10.25 13.66
N THR A 18 -2.62 9.84 13.24
CA THR A 18 -3.87 10.59 13.34
C THR A 18 -4.80 9.88 14.32
N PRO A 19 -5.82 10.56 14.87
CA PRO A 19 -6.83 9.89 15.69
C PRO A 19 -7.43 8.71 14.93
N TYR A 20 -7.40 7.53 15.57
CA TYR A 20 -7.88 6.26 15.02
C TYR A 20 -7.18 5.76 13.75
N GLY A 21 -6.01 6.29 13.39
CA GLY A 21 -5.30 5.90 12.16
C GLY A 21 -6.08 6.33 10.91
N THR A 22 -6.77 7.45 10.98
CA THR A 22 -7.49 8.06 9.85
C THR A 22 -6.53 8.56 8.76
N PRO A 23 -6.82 8.38 7.46
CA PRO A 23 -5.95 8.89 6.41
C PRO A 23 -5.79 10.42 6.50
N PRO A 24 -4.55 10.96 6.51
CA PRO A 24 -4.31 12.40 6.48
C PRO A 24 -4.53 12.93 5.06
N PHE A 25 -5.80 13.05 4.65
CA PHE A 25 -6.19 13.44 3.29
C PHE A 25 -5.59 14.80 2.85
N ASP A 26 -5.32 15.70 3.80
CA ASP A 26 -4.64 16.98 3.57
C ASP A 26 -3.18 16.82 3.06
N LYS A 27 -2.56 15.67 3.33
CA LYS A 27 -1.18 15.34 2.94
C LYS A 27 -1.11 14.38 1.76
N ILE A 28 -2.21 13.72 1.41
CA ILE A 28 -2.24 12.74 0.33
C ILE A 28 -2.47 13.47 -1.00
N LYS A 29 -1.56 13.25 -1.95
CA LYS A 29 -1.60 13.83 -3.29
C LYS A 29 -1.63 12.73 -4.33
N ILE A 30 -2.10 13.06 -5.53
CA ILE A 30 -2.21 12.11 -6.64
C ILE A 30 -0.84 11.48 -6.98
N GLU A 31 0.23 12.29 -6.97
CA GLU A 31 1.62 11.86 -7.20
C GLU A 31 2.13 10.81 -6.20
N HIS A 32 1.46 10.63 -5.06
CA HIS A 32 1.84 9.63 -4.06
C HIS A 32 1.35 8.21 -4.40
N TYR A 33 0.31 8.06 -5.22
CA TYR A 33 -0.35 6.76 -5.40
C TYR A 33 0.53 5.74 -6.12
N GLU A 34 1.02 6.05 -7.32
CA GLU A 34 1.80 5.07 -8.09
C GLU A 34 3.06 4.58 -7.36
N PRO A 35 3.92 5.46 -6.80
CA PRO A 35 5.07 5.02 -6.01
C PRO A 35 4.67 4.20 -4.78
N ALA A 36 3.53 4.52 -4.14
CA ALA A 36 3.04 3.77 -2.99
C ALA A 36 2.51 2.39 -3.37
N PHE A 37 1.81 2.25 -4.49
CA PHE A 37 1.39 0.93 -4.97
C PHE A 37 2.59 0.08 -5.37
N ASP A 38 3.56 0.63 -6.09
CA ASP A 38 4.75 -0.12 -6.51
C ASP A 38 5.55 -0.64 -5.31
N GLU A 39 5.78 0.21 -4.30
CA GLU A 39 6.47 -0.20 -3.09
C GLU A 39 5.63 -1.17 -2.23
N ALA A 40 4.33 -0.94 -2.11
CA ALA A 40 3.45 -1.82 -1.34
C ALA A 40 3.35 -3.22 -1.94
N ILE A 41 3.26 -3.34 -3.28
CA ILE A 41 3.28 -4.62 -3.98
C ILE A 41 4.63 -5.32 -3.77
N ARG A 42 5.74 -4.58 -3.83
CA ARG A 42 7.07 -5.13 -3.58
C ARG A 42 7.20 -5.67 -2.16
N GLN A 43 6.78 -4.91 -1.15
CA GLN A 43 6.82 -5.35 0.25
C GLN A 43 5.92 -6.56 0.49
N HIS A 44 4.69 -6.53 0.00
CA HIS A 44 3.76 -7.64 0.16
C HIS A 44 4.28 -8.94 -0.47
N LYS A 45 4.91 -8.87 -1.66
CA LYS A 45 5.58 -10.04 -2.26
C LYS A 45 6.67 -10.62 -1.36
N VAL A 46 7.51 -9.76 -0.77
CA VAL A 46 8.57 -10.21 0.16
C VAL A 46 7.98 -10.87 1.40
N GLU A 47 6.89 -10.35 1.96
CA GLU A 47 6.20 -10.94 3.10
C GLU A 47 5.65 -12.33 2.75
N ILE A 48 4.98 -12.47 1.59
CA ILE A 48 4.44 -13.75 1.12
C ILE A 48 5.56 -14.76 0.84
N GLU A 49 6.66 -14.33 0.20
CA GLU A 49 7.83 -15.17 -0.03
C GLU A 49 8.44 -15.65 1.29
N THR A 50 8.51 -14.78 2.31
CA THR A 50 9.00 -15.12 3.64
C THR A 50 8.10 -16.15 4.33
N ILE A 51 6.78 -16.01 4.22
CA ILE A 51 5.80 -16.97 4.75
C ILE A 51 5.95 -18.32 4.02
N ALA A 52 6.03 -18.30 2.70
CA ALA A 52 6.15 -19.50 1.87
C ALA A 52 7.48 -20.25 2.06
N ALA A 53 8.57 -19.53 2.34
CA ALA A 53 9.90 -20.08 2.57
C ALA A 53 10.14 -20.52 4.02
N ASN A 54 9.15 -20.43 4.91
CA ASN A 54 9.29 -20.79 6.31
C ASN A 54 9.64 -22.29 6.47
N PRO A 55 10.80 -22.66 7.07
CA PRO A 55 11.26 -24.05 7.12
C PRO A 55 10.57 -24.88 8.20
N PHE A 56 9.80 -24.26 9.10
CA PHE A 56 9.08 -24.98 10.16
C PHE A 56 7.80 -25.63 9.62
N ALA A 57 7.30 -26.64 10.34
CA ALA A 57 6.01 -27.24 10.01
C ALA A 57 4.91 -26.15 9.96
N PRO A 58 4.03 -26.14 8.94
CA PRO A 58 2.96 -25.17 8.84
C PRO A 58 2.03 -25.21 10.05
N THR A 59 1.76 -24.04 10.62
CA THR A 59 0.82 -23.80 11.71
C THR A 59 -0.14 -22.69 11.31
N PHE A 60 -1.24 -22.56 12.05
CA PHE A 60 -2.16 -21.43 11.83
C PHE A 60 -1.43 -20.09 11.93
N GLN A 61 -0.52 -19.93 12.90
CA GLN A 61 0.20 -18.68 13.16
C GLN A 61 1.18 -18.33 12.04
N ASN A 62 2.00 -19.30 11.61
CA ASN A 62 3.06 -19.03 10.64
C ASN A 62 2.59 -19.04 9.18
N THR A 63 1.34 -19.44 8.92
CA THR A 63 0.76 -19.49 7.57
C THR A 63 -0.47 -18.58 7.50
N ILE A 64 -1.59 -18.94 8.13
CA ILE A 64 -2.86 -18.22 7.97
C ILE A 64 -2.83 -16.84 8.62
N ALA A 65 -2.44 -16.75 9.90
CA ALA A 65 -2.36 -15.47 10.59
C ALA A 65 -1.28 -14.57 9.97
N ALA A 66 -0.13 -15.14 9.59
CA ALA A 66 0.91 -14.39 8.91
C ALA A 66 0.45 -13.82 7.55
N MET A 67 -0.30 -14.60 6.76
CA MET A 67 -0.92 -14.11 5.52
C MET A 67 -1.93 -13.00 5.79
N GLU A 68 -2.77 -13.13 6.81
CA GLU A 68 -3.75 -12.10 7.19
C GLU A 68 -3.08 -10.78 7.59
N TYR A 69 -1.95 -10.83 8.30
CA TYR A 69 -1.19 -9.64 8.69
C TYR A 69 -0.32 -9.05 7.57
N SER A 70 -0.10 -9.79 6.49
CA SER A 70 0.69 -9.30 5.36
C SER A 70 -0.08 -8.27 4.52
N GLY A 71 0.64 -7.41 3.82
CA GLY A 71 0.07 -6.44 2.88
C GLY A 71 -0.52 -5.20 3.55
N GLU A 72 -0.15 -4.88 4.79
CA GLU A 72 -0.72 -3.73 5.52
C GLU A 72 -0.57 -2.41 4.75
N MET A 73 0.60 -2.16 4.18
CA MET A 73 0.84 -0.97 3.36
C MET A 73 -0.02 -0.97 2.09
N LEU A 74 -0.20 -2.13 1.45
CA LEU A 74 -1.03 -2.29 0.26
C LEU A 74 -2.50 -2.04 0.58
N ASN A 75 -3.00 -2.55 1.70
CA ASN A 75 -4.35 -2.28 2.21
C ASN A 75 -4.55 -0.78 2.48
N ARG A 76 -3.56 -0.11 3.06
CA ARG A 76 -3.60 1.33 3.36
C ARG A 76 -3.73 2.19 2.11
N VAL A 77 -2.87 1.99 1.11
CA VAL A 77 -2.93 2.77 -0.14
C VAL A 77 -4.17 2.41 -0.96
N SER A 78 -4.52 1.13 -1.05
CA SER A 78 -5.70 0.66 -1.81
C SER A 78 -7.00 1.19 -1.24
N GLY A 79 -7.16 1.14 0.09
CA GLY A 79 -8.38 1.61 0.76
C GLY A 79 -8.65 3.09 0.50
N VAL A 80 -7.62 3.93 0.56
CA VAL A 80 -7.75 5.36 0.27
C VAL A 80 -7.98 5.60 -1.23
N PHE A 81 -7.17 4.98 -2.09
CA PHE A 81 -7.25 5.19 -3.54
C PHE A 81 -8.63 4.81 -4.09
N PHE A 82 -9.11 3.60 -3.79
CA PHE A 82 -10.39 3.14 -4.33
C PHE A 82 -11.61 3.82 -3.70
N ASN A 83 -11.49 4.30 -2.45
CA ASN A 83 -12.52 5.15 -1.86
C ASN A 83 -12.67 6.47 -2.62
N LEU A 84 -11.56 7.19 -2.84
CA LEU A 84 -11.59 8.45 -3.59
C LEU A 84 -11.90 8.24 -5.07
N LEU A 85 -11.41 7.17 -5.69
CA LEU A 85 -11.77 6.82 -7.08
C LEU A 85 -13.29 6.61 -7.24
N SER A 86 -13.96 6.07 -6.22
CA SER A 86 -15.41 5.90 -6.26
C SER A 86 -16.20 7.18 -5.96
N ALA A 87 -15.67 8.09 -5.14
CA ALA A 87 -16.42 9.22 -4.58
C ALA A 87 -16.08 10.57 -5.25
N GLU A 88 -14.82 10.75 -5.67
CA GLU A 88 -14.25 12.04 -6.07
C GLU A 88 -13.11 11.84 -7.11
N SER A 89 -13.35 11.02 -8.14
CA SER A 89 -12.34 10.80 -9.18
C SER A 89 -12.17 12.00 -10.11
N ASN A 90 -10.99 12.06 -10.72
CA ASN A 90 -10.68 12.88 -11.89
C ASN A 90 -9.99 12.04 -12.97
N ASP A 91 -9.65 12.66 -14.11
CA ASP A 91 -9.02 11.96 -15.25
C ASP A 91 -7.67 11.33 -14.88
N GLU A 92 -6.88 11.99 -14.03
CA GLU A 92 -5.59 11.48 -13.60
C GLU A 92 -5.72 10.21 -12.75
N MET A 93 -6.66 10.22 -11.79
CA MET A 93 -6.96 9.05 -10.96
C MET A 93 -7.49 7.88 -11.79
N MET A 94 -8.33 8.13 -12.79
CA MET A 94 -8.81 7.08 -13.70
C MET A 94 -7.65 6.47 -14.51
N MET A 95 -6.74 7.32 -15.02
CA MET A 95 -5.55 6.84 -15.75
C MET A 95 -4.61 6.04 -14.85
N ILE A 96 -4.41 6.46 -13.59
CA ILE A 96 -3.66 5.69 -12.59
C ILE A 96 -4.33 4.34 -12.38
N SER A 97 -5.65 4.29 -12.19
CA SER A 97 -6.38 3.04 -12.00
C SER A 97 -6.15 2.07 -13.16
N GLN A 98 -6.17 2.53 -14.41
CA GLN A 98 -5.92 1.67 -15.58
C GLN A 98 -4.50 1.08 -15.57
N ARG A 99 -3.50 1.84 -15.11
CA ARG A 99 -2.11 1.34 -14.96
C ARG A 99 -1.97 0.37 -13.79
N LEU A 100 -2.74 0.56 -12.71
CA LEU A 100 -2.67 -0.25 -11.50
C LEU A 100 -3.44 -1.56 -11.58
N SER A 101 -4.60 -1.59 -12.24
CA SER A 101 -5.45 -2.79 -12.35
C SER A 101 -4.67 -4.06 -12.76
N PRO A 102 -3.83 -4.08 -13.82
CA PRO A 102 -3.08 -5.28 -14.19
C PRO A 102 -1.95 -5.63 -13.21
N LYS A 103 -1.52 -4.69 -12.34
CA LYS A 103 -0.50 -4.97 -11.31
C LYS A 103 -1.10 -5.66 -10.08
N LEU A 104 -2.42 -5.53 -9.88
CA LEU A 104 -3.15 -6.02 -8.69
C LEU A 104 -3.95 -7.31 -8.94
N SER A 105 -4.04 -7.77 -10.20
CA SER A 105 -4.69 -9.02 -10.60
C SER A 105 -3.74 -10.21 -10.51
#